data_AF-A0A679IR74-F1
#
_entry.id   AF-A0A679IR74-F1
#
_cell.length_a   1.000
_cell.length_b   1.000
_cell.length_c   1.000
_cell.angle_alpha   90.00
_cell.angle_beta   90.00
_cell.angle_gamma   90.00
#
_symmetry.space_group_name_H-M   'P 1'
#
loop_
_entity.id
_entity.type
_entity.pdbx_description
1 polymer ?
#
loop_
_entity_poly.entity_id
_entity_poly.type
_entity_poly.pdbx_seq_one_letter_code
_entity_poly.pdbx_strand_id
1 'polypeptide(L)' 'MKKTEYLTFKDENFIKLLQNLGDDYSAAELIDEQNDVDVVVLSQADFEYLVSQLDEEERSQYLEDNDESEFIED' A
#
# COMPACT_ATOMS: atom_id res chain seq x y z
N MET A 1 -16.92 -10.38 -0.89
CA MET A 1 -15.74 -9.73 -1.48
C MET A 1 -15.90 -8.23 -1.43
N LYS A 2 -14.81 -7.51 -1.12
CA LYS A 2 -14.75 -6.05 -1.21
C LYS A 2 -14.61 -5.63 -2.68
N LYS A 3 -15.00 -4.40 -3.01
CA LYS A 3 -14.84 -3.85 -4.37
C LYS A 3 -13.53 -3.09 -4.45
N THR A 4 -12.79 -3.30 -5.54
CA THR A 4 -11.60 -2.50 -5.86
C THR A 4 -12.03 -1.34 -6.75
N GLU A 5 -11.75 -0.11 -6.31
CA GLU A 5 -11.94 1.10 -7.09
C GLU A 5 -10.59 1.67 -7.52
N TYR A 6 -10.50 2.07 -8.78
CA TYR A 6 -9.29 2.68 -9.34
C TYR A 6 -9.51 4.18 -9.51
N LEU A 7 -8.62 4.98 -8.93
CA LEU A 7 -8.58 6.42 -9.14
C LEU A 7 -7.32 6.83 -9.90
N THR A 8 -7.50 7.79 -10.81
CA THR A 8 -6.38 8.45 -11.51
C THR A 8 -6.12 9.81 -10.88
N PHE A 9 -4.89 10.04 -10.45
CA PHE A 9 -4.46 11.33 -9.93
C PHE A 9 -4.20 12.33 -11.06
N LYS A 10 -4.55 13.60 -10.83
CA LYS A 10 -4.33 14.71 -11.78
C LYS A 10 -3.38 15.78 -11.26
N ASP A 11 -3.13 15.80 -9.96
CA ASP A 11 -2.25 16.79 -9.35
C ASP A 11 -0.79 16.36 -9.56
N GLU A 12 -0.03 17.17 -10.31
CA GLU A 12 1.37 16.87 -10.64
C GLU A 12 2.28 16.85 -9.40
N ASN A 13 2.01 17.67 -8.40
CA ASN A 13 2.83 17.70 -7.18
C ASN A 13 2.55 16.45 -6.35
N PHE A 14 1.29 16.04 -6.26
CA PHE A 14 0.92 14.80 -5.60
C PHE A 14 1.51 13.57 -6.31
N ILE A 15 1.48 13.54 -7.65
CA ILE A 15 2.12 12.48 -8.43
C ILE A 15 3.63 12.44 -8.14
N LYS A 16 4.31 13.59 -8.15
CA LYS A 16 5.74 13.65 -7.82
C LYS A 16 6.04 13.20 -6.40
N LEU A 17 5.20 13.54 -5.42
CA LEU A 17 5.36 13.04 -4.06
C LEU A 17 5.35 11.51 -4.05
N LEU A 18 4.33 10.89 -4.67
CA LEU A 18 4.20 9.44 -4.73
C LEU A 18 5.37 8.77 -5.48
N GLN A 19 5.83 9.38 -6.57
CA GLN A 19 6.94 8.85 -7.36
C GLN A 19 8.28 8.85 -6.64
N ASN A 20 8.47 9.72 -5.64
CA ASN A 20 9.71 9.81 -4.89
C ASN A 20 9.65 9.05 -3.54
N LEU A 21 8.58 8.30 -3.28
CA LEU A 21 8.50 7.40 -2.13
C LEU A 21 9.45 6.21 -2.32
N GLY A 22 10.28 5.94 -1.31
CA GLY A 22 11.36 4.95 -1.33
C GLY A 22 12.72 5.53 -1.76
N ASP A 23 12.73 6.70 -2.42
CA ASP A 23 13.96 7.38 -2.86
C ASP A 23 14.27 8.58 -1.96
N ASP A 24 13.51 9.68 -2.13
CA ASP A 24 13.70 10.92 -1.37
C ASP A 24 12.91 10.95 -0.06
N TYR A 25 11.81 10.17 0.01
CA TYR A 25 10.92 10.09 1.17
C TYR A 25 10.67 8.65 1.56
N SER A 26 10.72 8.33 2.86
CA SER A 26 10.42 6.97 3.34
C SER A 26 8.92 6.65 3.34
N ALA A 27 8.07 7.66 3.53
CA ALA A 27 6.62 7.51 3.62
C ALA A 27 5.92 8.84 3.32
N ALA A 28 4.63 8.77 2.97
CA ALA A 28 3.73 9.91 2.96
C ALA A 28 2.52 9.62 3.86
N GLU A 29 2.22 10.56 4.76
CA GLU A 29 1.05 10.51 5.65
C GLU A 29 -0.04 11.42 5.08
N LEU A 30 -1.22 10.86 4.83
CA LEU A 30 -2.40 11.56 4.31
C LEU A 30 -3.46 11.56 5.42
N ILE A 31 -3.54 12.69 6.14
CA ILE A 31 -4.44 12.88 7.27
C ILE A 31 -5.52 13.90 6.91
N ASP A 32 -6.79 13.52 7.04
CA ASP A 32 -7.95 14.39 6.93
C ASP A 32 -8.85 14.24 8.16
N GLU A 33 -8.66 15.14 9.13
CA GLU A 33 -9.43 15.17 10.38
C GLU A 33 -10.94 15.43 10.15
N GLN A 34 -11.34 16.04 9.03
CA GLN A 34 -12.75 16.34 8.77
C GLN A 34 -13.51 15.09 8.31
N ASN A 35 -12.83 14.18 7.62
CA ASN A 35 -13.41 12.96 7.06
C ASN A 35 -12.92 11.68 7.76
N ASP A 36 -12.17 11.82 8.86
CA ASP A 36 -11.61 10.70 9.66
C ASP A 36 -10.77 9.74 8.80
N VAL A 37 -9.92 10.31 7.95
CA VAL A 37 -9.00 9.55 7.08
C VAL A 37 -7.59 9.69 7.63
N ASP A 38 -6.95 8.55 7.90
CA ASP A 38 -5.54 8.47 8.25
C ASP A 38 -4.91 7.32 7.44
N VAL A 39 -4.07 7.68 6.48
CA VAL A 39 -3.43 6.73 5.55
C VAL A 39 -1.94 6.99 5.47
N VAL A 40 -1.17 5.92 5.63
CA VAL A 40 0.27 5.91 5.35
C VAL A 40 0.52 5.24 4.01
N VAL A 41 1.24 5.92 3.13
CA VAL A 41 1.68 5.40 1.83
C VAL A 41 3.18 5.14 1.89
N LEU A 42 3.55 3.90 1.55
CA LEU A 42 4.94 3.44 1.49
C LEU A 42 5.31 3.05 0.06
N SER A 43 6.60 3.03 -0.23
CA SER A 43 7.07 2.36 -1.43
C SER A 43 6.78 0.86 -1.33
N GLN A 44 6.57 0.21 -2.48
CA GLN A 44 6.35 -1.23 -2.51
C GLN A 44 7.54 -2.00 -1.90
N ALA A 45 8.77 -1.56 -2.18
CA ALA A 45 9.98 -2.20 -1.67
C ALA A 45 10.08 -2.10 -0.14
N ASP A 46 9.73 -0.94 0.44
CA ASP A 46 9.73 -0.76 1.90
C ASP A 46 8.64 -1.61 2.55
N PHE A 47 7.47 -1.69 1.92
CA PHE A 47 6.39 -2.55 2.40
C PHE A 47 6.80 -4.04 2.39
N GLU A 48 7.38 -4.52 1.29
CA GLU A 48 7.90 -5.88 1.18
C GLU A 48 9.00 -6.17 2.21
N TYR A 49 9.88 -5.18 2.46
CA TYR A 49 10.88 -5.27 3.51
C TYR A 49 10.23 -5.42 4.89
N LEU A 50 9.22 -4.62 5.22
CA LEU A 50 8.51 -4.75 6.51
C LEU A 50 7.84 -6.12 6.65
N VAL A 51 7.17 -6.61 5.60
CA VAL A 51 6.58 -7.96 5.60
C VAL A 51 7.65 -9.04 5.80
N SER A 52 8.86 -8.85 5.27
CA SER A 52 9.97 -9.79 5.48
C SER A 52 10.48 -9.86 6.92
N GLN A 53 10.20 -8.84 7.75
CA GLN A 53 10.60 -8.79 9.16
C GLN A 53 9.58 -9.46 10.09
N LEU A 54 8.38 -9.78 9.59
CA LEU A 54 7.39 -10.55 10.35
C LEU A 54 7.92 -11.96 10.61
N ASP A 55 7.46 -12.57 11.71
CA ASP A 55 7.79 -13.97 11.96
C ASP A 55 7.09 -14.90 10.97
N GLU A 56 7.47 -16.18 10.96
CA GLU A 56 6.97 -17.14 9.97
C GLU A 56 5.45 -17.36 10.08
N GLU A 57 4.88 -17.24 11.28
CA GLU A 57 3.45 -17.42 11.52
C GLU A 57 2.65 -16.20 11.03
N GLU A 58 3.07 -15.00 11.40
CA GLU A 58 2.46 -13.73 10.99
C GLU A 58 2.57 -13.51 9.48
N ARG A 59 3.74 -13.82 8.88
CA ARG A 59 3.94 -13.69 7.45
C ARG A 59 3.07 -14.68 6.66
N SER A 60 2.90 -15.91 7.17
CA SER A 60 2.05 -16.91 6.51
C SER A 60 0.58 -16.49 6.53
N GLN A 61 0.08 -15.98 7.66
CA GLN A 61 -1.28 -15.41 7.76
C GLN A 61 -1.48 -14.24 6.79
N TYR A 62 -0.51 -13.32 6.72
CA TYR A 62 -0.58 -12.19 5.79
C TYR A 62 -0.66 -12.65 4.33
N LEU A 63 0.15 -13.65 3.95
CA LEU A 63 0.16 -14.19 2.59
C LEU A 63 -1.14 -14.92 2.26
N GLU A 64 -1.70 -15.72 3.20
CA GLU A 64 -2.99 -16.40 3.01
C GLU A 64 -4.16 -15.41 2.83
N ASP A 65 -4.18 -14.32 3.61
CA ASP A 65 -5.22 -13.29 3.51
C ASP A 65 -5.13 -12.45 2.22
N ASN A 66 -3.97 -12.46 1.56
CA ASN A 66 -3.69 -11.67 0.35
C ASN A 66 -3.33 -12.54 -0.87
N ASP A 67 -3.56 -13.86 -0.81
CA ASP A 67 -3.29 -14.77 -1.92
C ASP A 67 -4.33 -14.55 -3.02
N GLU A 68 -3.99 -13.75 -4.03
CA GLU A 68 -4.83 -13.51 -5.21
C GLU A 68 -4.88 -14.74 -6.16
N SER A 69 -4.39 -15.92 -5.76
CA SER A 69 -4.46 -17.13 -6.58
C SER A 69 -5.89 -17.68 -6.81
N GLU A 70 -6.93 -17.14 -6.18
CA GLU A 70 -8.34 -17.35 -6.57
C GLU A 70 -8.77 -16.55 -7.82
N PHE A 71 -7.92 -15.69 -8.40
CA PHE A 71 -8.31 -14.76 -9.48
C PHE A 71 -7.82 -15.13 -10.90
N ILE A 72 -7.21 -16.31 -11.08
CA ILE A 72 -6.96 -16.88 -12.41
C ILE A 72 -7.81 -18.14 -12.59
N GLU A 73 -9.11 -17.97 -12.79
CA GLU A 73 -9.92 -18.93 -13.55
C GLU A 73 -10.49 -18.20 -14.79
N ASP A 74 -10.21 -18.79 -15.96
CA ASP A 74 -10.48 -18.41 -17.37
C ASP A 74 -11.58 -17.36 -17.67
#